data_AF-A0ABD3MTH9-F1
#
_entry.id   AF-A0ABD3MTH9-F1
#
_cell.length_a   1.000
_cell.length_b   1.000
_cell.length_c   1.000
_cell.angle_alpha   90.00
_cell.angle_beta   90.00
_cell.angle_gamma   90.00
#
_symmetry.space_group_name_H-M   'P 1'
#
loop_
_entity.id
_entity.type
_entity.pdbx_description
1 polymer ?
#
loop_
_entity_poly.entity_id
_entity_poly.type
_entity_poly.pdbx_seq_one_letter_code
_entity_poly.pdbx_strand_id
1 'polypeptide(L)'
;MASKLAGVGSSCVGGGRKRVLSIQSHVVSGYVGNKAAVFPLQLLGFDVDIINSVQFSNHTGYPFGWEGEVLDGSKLEKLIDGMERNGLLSSSTTDGPINSDGRIGNILTGYIGSESFLKAVVKVVQKLKRLNPKCRYICDPVLGDMGRFYVPKELVDIYRRDVLPLADVITPNQFEVEQLTGITIRTIHDAQRACRFLHDVGVNLVLITSIVFSDDVVESAGECLKSRDPGMTKDRVTPPPNDSIAMFTSRRKCRLNKMSQIIPNVQDDGNTDAFIDEQYIVYTPRLAGQFTGTGDVCAALFLGLTSDSYHDANTLEDSTSLACSLEKLAGTYVLFVAHETSTNCLTRCVCSSKLQFRYDACDS
;
A
#
# COMPACT_ATOMS: atom_id res chain seq x y z
N MET A 1 -10.00 -35.88 14.53
CA MET A 1 -10.42 -34.56 15.07
C MET A 1 -10.16 -33.38 14.12
N ALA A 2 -9.68 -33.58 12.88
CA ALA A 2 -9.38 -32.51 11.93
C ALA A 2 -10.42 -32.29 10.81
N SER A 3 -11.57 -32.98 10.84
CA SER A 3 -12.56 -32.96 9.74
C SER A 3 -13.86 -32.21 10.07
N LYS A 4 -13.96 -31.49 11.19
CA LYS A 4 -15.21 -30.83 11.64
C LYS A 4 -15.19 -29.29 11.67
N LEU A 5 -14.15 -28.65 11.13
CA LEU A 5 -14.06 -27.18 11.08
C LEU A 5 -14.42 -26.55 9.71
N ALA A 6 -14.80 -27.37 8.72
CA ALA A 6 -15.09 -26.91 7.35
C ALA A 6 -16.59 -26.87 7.04
N GLY A 7 -17.39 -26.20 7.87
CA GLY A 7 -18.82 -26.15 7.64
C GLY A 7 -19.48 -24.91 8.20
N VAL A 8 -19.33 -23.77 7.51
CA VAL A 8 -20.42 -22.87 7.07
C VAL A 8 -19.88 -22.00 5.92
N GLY A 9 -20.29 -22.32 4.69
CA GLY A 9 -20.53 -21.41 3.56
C GLY A 9 -19.48 -20.37 3.12
N SER A 10 -18.57 -20.76 2.23
CA SER A 10 -18.43 -20.09 0.93
C SER A 10 -17.81 -21.08 -0.06
N SER A 11 -18.42 -21.20 -1.23
CA SER A 11 -17.97 -22.08 -2.31
C SER A 11 -16.67 -21.53 -2.93
N CYS A 12 -15.53 -21.84 -2.32
CA CYS A 12 -14.21 -21.52 -2.88
C CYS A 12 -13.86 -22.56 -3.95
N VAL A 13 -14.40 -22.38 -5.15
CA VAL A 13 -13.98 -23.13 -6.34
C VAL A 13 -12.59 -22.62 -6.75
N GLY A 14 -11.57 -23.47 -6.58
CA GLY A 14 -10.32 -23.50 -7.37
C GLY A 14 -9.63 -22.16 -7.73
N GLY A 15 -9.13 -21.41 -6.76
CA GLY A 15 -8.14 -20.34 -6.98
C GLY A 15 -6.81 -20.73 -6.34
N GLY A 16 -5.72 -20.77 -7.09
CA GLY A 16 -4.40 -21.01 -6.49
C GLY A 16 -3.96 -19.87 -5.59
N ARG A 17 -3.00 -20.17 -4.72
CA ARG A 17 -2.51 -19.23 -3.70
C ARG A 17 -1.84 -18.02 -4.37
N LYS A 18 -2.30 -16.81 -4.04
CA LYS A 18 -1.65 -15.57 -4.47
C LYS A 18 -0.32 -15.44 -3.74
N ARG A 19 0.79 -15.32 -4.48
CA ARG A 19 2.13 -15.11 -3.91
C ARG A 19 2.53 -13.65 -3.85
N VAL A 20 3.21 -13.27 -2.78
CA VAL A 20 3.84 -11.96 -2.59
C VAL A 20 5.34 -12.16 -2.35
N LEU A 21 6.18 -11.47 -3.10
CA LEU A 21 7.57 -11.26 -2.72
C LEU A 21 7.67 -9.96 -1.91
N SER A 22 7.90 -10.09 -0.61
CA SER A 22 8.04 -8.95 0.32
C SER A 22 9.51 -8.64 0.58
N ILE A 23 9.97 -7.46 0.16
CA ILE A 23 11.35 -6.99 0.31
C ILE A 23 11.37 -5.74 1.21
N GLN A 24 11.61 -5.95 2.51
CA GLN A 24 11.51 -4.91 3.55
C GLN A 24 12.50 -5.18 4.68
N SER A 25 12.54 -4.32 5.70
CA SER A 25 13.32 -4.58 6.92
C SER A 25 12.79 -5.76 7.73
N HIS A 26 13.61 -6.29 8.64
CA HIS A 26 13.18 -7.19 9.70
C HIS A 26 13.88 -6.86 11.02
N VAL A 27 13.14 -6.96 12.12
CA VAL A 27 13.63 -6.74 13.49
C VAL A 27 13.31 -7.94 14.39
N VAL A 28 14.19 -8.25 15.34
CA VAL A 28 13.96 -9.33 16.32
C VAL A 28 12.90 -8.91 17.36
N SER A 29 13.00 -7.69 17.90
CA SER A 29 12.06 -7.07 18.83
C SER A 29 11.33 -5.89 18.20
N GLY A 30 10.07 -5.67 18.57
CA GLY A 30 9.17 -4.68 17.94
C GLY A 30 8.57 -5.17 16.62
N TYR A 31 7.79 -4.30 15.96
CA TYR A 31 7.07 -4.61 14.72
C TYR A 31 7.28 -3.51 13.69
N VAL A 32 8.12 -3.78 12.70
CA VAL A 32 8.33 -2.98 11.47
C VAL A 32 8.68 -3.92 10.32
N GLY A 33 8.58 -3.42 9.09
CA GLY A 33 8.89 -4.14 7.86
C GLY A 33 8.17 -5.48 7.77
N ASN A 34 8.89 -6.51 7.33
CA ASN A 34 8.36 -7.86 7.13
C ASN A 34 7.75 -8.44 8.40
N LYS A 35 8.25 -8.10 9.59
CA LYS A 35 7.67 -8.59 10.86
C LYS A 35 6.27 -8.02 11.12
N ALA A 36 5.97 -6.83 10.60
CA ALA A 36 4.65 -6.22 10.65
C ALA A 36 3.77 -6.62 9.44
N ALA A 37 4.35 -6.70 8.24
CA ALA A 37 3.61 -6.86 6.99
C ALA A 37 3.22 -8.31 6.65
N VAL A 38 4.02 -9.32 7.04
CA VAL A 38 3.83 -10.71 6.59
C VAL A 38 2.58 -11.34 7.20
N PHE A 39 2.36 -11.15 8.50
CA PHE A 39 1.27 -11.82 9.19
C PHE A 39 -0.13 -11.36 8.70
N PRO A 40 -0.39 -10.05 8.48
CA PRO A 40 -1.62 -9.59 7.85
C PRO A 40 -1.83 -10.20 6.45
N LEU A 41 -0.79 -10.26 5.62
CA LEU A 41 -0.87 -10.87 4.29
C LEU A 41 -1.25 -12.35 4.35
N GLN A 42 -0.64 -13.11 5.26
CA GLN A 42 -0.96 -14.53 5.45
C GLN A 42 -2.41 -14.74 5.88
N LEU A 43 -2.97 -13.86 6.71
CA LEU A 43 -4.37 -13.91 7.11
C LEU A 43 -5.34 -13.57 5.97
N LEU A 44 -4.90 -12.75 5.02
CA LEU A 44 -5.60 -12.48 3.78
C LEU A 44 -5.40 -13.59 2.73
N GLY A 45 -4.74 -14.70 3.09
CA GLY A 45 -4.61 -15.90 2.26
C GLY A 45 -3.44 -15.87 1.28
N PHE A 46 -2.50 -14.93 1.43
CA PHE A 46 -1.30 -14.87 0.62
C PHE A 46 -0.22 -15.82 1.13
N ASP A 47 0.51 -16.41 0.18
CA ASP A 47 1.80 -17.05 0.46
C ASP A 47 2.91 -16.00 0.25
N VAL A 48 3.79 -15.83 1.24
CA VAL A 48 4.69 -14.67 1.30
C VAL A 48 6.14 -15.14 1.33
N ASP A 49 6.87 -14.86 0.25
CA ASP A 49 8.31 -15.00 0.18
C ASP A 49 8.96 -13.74 0.75
N ILE A 50 9.89 -13.92 1.68
CA ILE A 50 10.42 -12.82 2.49
C ILE A 50 11.90 -12.63 2.15
N ILE A 51 12.27 -11.41 1.76
CA ILE A 51 13.67 -10.98 1.70
C ILE A 51 13.84 -9.79 2.63
N ASN A 52 14.74 -9.93 3.60
CA ASN A 52 15.02 -8.90 4.59
C ASN A 52 16.12 -7.97 4.08
N SER A 53 15.82 -6.68 3.88
CA SER A 53 16.81 -5.65 3.54
C SER A 53 17.78 -5.40 4.68
N VAL A 54 17.32 -5.61 5.92
CA VAL A 54 18.11 -5.57 7.15
C VAL A 54 17.62 -6.63 8.13
N GLN A 55 18.51 -7.11 8.98
CA GLN A 55 18.20 -7.99 10.11
C GLN A 55 18.72 -7.32 11.38
N PHE A 56 17.86 -6.57 12.08
CA PHE A 56 18.25 -5.81 13.28
C PHE A 56 17.65 -6.37 14.57
N SER A 57 18.22 -6.01 15.71
CA SER A 57 17.69 -6.32 17.04
C SER A 57 16.32 -5.68 17.28
N ASN A 58 16.15 -4.42 16.86
CA ASN A 58 14.97 -3.57 17.04
C ASN A 58 14.97 -2.46 15.98
N HIS A 59 13.89 -1.68 15.89
CA HIS A 59 13.85 -0.56 14.96
C HIS A 59 14.76 0.60 15.39
N THR A 60 15.06 1.50 14.45
CA THR A 60 16.05 2.58 14.59
C THR A 60 15.62 3.72 15.54
N GLY A 61 14.40 3.66 16.07
CA GLY A 61 13.82 4.67 16.96
C GLY A 61 14.11 4.41 18.44
N TYR A 62 14.73 3.28 18.80
CA TYR A 62 15.09 3.00 20.20
C TYR A 62 16.22 3.91 20.70
N PRO A 63 16.17 4.38 21.96
CA PRO A 63 17.11 5.36 22.49
C PRO A 63 18.54 4.82 22.68
N PHE A 64 18.68 3.49 22.88
CA PHE A 64 19.97 2.83 23.08
C PHE A 64 20.53 2.21 21.80
N GLY A 65 20.02 2.63 20.63
CA GLY A 65 20.46 2.14 19.33
C GLY A 65 19.91 0.77 18.96
N TRP A 66 20.58 0.12 18.00
CA TRP A 66 20.23 -1.18 17.44
C TRP A 66 21.51 -1.84 16.92
N GLU A 67 21.49 -3.17 16.81
CA GLU A 67 22.58 -3.97 16.24
C GLU A 67 22.06 -4.87 15.12
N GLY A 68 22.92 -5.25 14.19
CA GLY A 68 22.60 -6.24 13.16
C GLY A 68 23.22 -5.96 11.80
N GLU A 69 22.64 -6.56 10.75
CA GLU A 69 23.23 -6.57 9.41
C GLU A 69 22.34 -5.90 8.36
N VAL A 70 23.00 -5.22 7.41
CA VAL A 70 22.38 -4.70 6.19
C VAL A 70 22.67 -5.64 5.03
N LEU A 71 21.64 -6.04 4.30
CA LEU A 71 21.75 -6.83 3.08
C LEU A 71 22.10 -5.88 1.92
N ASP A 72 23.22 -6.13 1.23
CA ASP A 72 23.63 -5.35 0.06
C ASP A 72 23.00 -5.90 -1.24
N GLY A 73 23.11 -5.11 -2.32
CA GLY A 73 22.55 -5.50 -3.62
C GLY A 73 23.09 -6.81 -4.19
N SER A 74 24.38 -7.14 -3.97
CA SER A 74 24.97 -8.39 -4.47
C SER A 74 24.39 -9.61 -3.76
N LYS A 75 24.10 -9.48 -2.45
CA LYS A 75 23.47 -10.53 -1.67
C LYS A 75 22.01 -10.73 -2.08
N LEU A 76 21.27 -9.65 -2.38
CA LEU A 76 19.92 -9.75 -2.96
C LEU A 76 19.92 -10.50 -4.29
N GLU A 77 20.81 -10.13 -5.20
CA GLU A 77 20.93 -10.78 -6.52
C GLU A 77 21.20 -12.29 -6.36
N LYS A 78 22.10 -12.69 -5.45
CA LYS A 78 22.35 -14.12 -5.15
C LYS A 78 21.12 -14.89 -4.67
N LEU A 79 20.27 -14.27 -3.84
CA LEU A 79 19.02 -14.90 -3.38
C LEU A 79 18.07 -15.11 -4.54
N ILE A 80 17.88 -14.07 -5.37
CA ILE A 80 17.01 -14.09 -6.54
C ILE A 80 17.51 -15.11 -7.57
N ASP A 81 18.81 -15.17 -7.84
CA ASP A 81 19.41 -16.18 -8.71
C ASP A 81 19.21 -17.60 -8.16
N GLY A 82 19.27 -17.77 -6.84
CA GLY A 82 18.92 -19.02 -6.18
C GLY A 82 17.46 -19.42 -6.40
N MET A 83 16.53 -18.49 -6.24
CA MET A 83 15.11 -18.72 -6.51
C MET A 83 14.87 -19.05 -7.99
N GLU A 84 15.51 -18.32 -8.90
CA GLU A 84 15.39 -18.52 -10.36
C GLU A 84 15.90 -19.89 -10.80
N ARG A 85 17.07 -20.34 -10.30
CA ARG A 85 17.61 -21.67 -10.59
C ARG A 85 16.69 -22.80 -10.13
N ASN A 86 15.88 -22.56 -9.11
CA ASN A 86 14.88 -23.50 -8.62
C ASN A 86 13.49 -23.29 -9.26
N GLY A 87 13.36 -22.42 -10.26
CA GLY A 87 12.10 -22.11 -10.94
C GLY A 87 11.11 -21.29 -10.11
N LEU A 88 11.47 -20.84 -8.91
CA LEU A 88 10.55 -20.26 -7.92
C LEU A 88 10.04 -18.86 -8.27
N LEU A 89 10.59 -18.20 -9.30
CA LEU A 89 10.13 -16.89 -9.75
C LEU A 89 8.89 -16.98 -10.66
N SER A 90 8.73 -18.09 -11.40
CA SER A 90 7.75 -18.18 -12.49
C SER A 90 7.09 -19.55 -12.66
N SER A 91 7.27 -20.51 -11.74
CA SER A 91 7.02 -21.94 -11.97
C SER A 91 5.60 -22.29 -12.41
N SER A 92 5.38 -22.32 -13.73
CA SER A 92 4.29 -23.06 -14.34
C SER A 92 4.53 -24.56 -14.13
N THR A 93 3.88 -25.16 -13.15
CA THR A 93 3.50 -26.56 -13.31
C THR A 93 2.35 -26.58 -14.31
N THR A 94 2.62 -27.13 -15.49
CA THR A 94 1.73 -27.16 -16.66
C THR A 94 0.46 -28.00 -16.48
N ASP A 95 0.17 -28.49 -15.28
CA ASP A 95 -0.93 -29.45 -15.02
C ASP A 95 -2.00 -28.94 -14.02
N GLY A 96 -2.04 -27.63 -13.74
CA GLY A 96 -3.02 -27.02 -12.84
C GLY A 96 -4.01 -26.07 -13.53
N PRO A 97 -5.26 -25.93 -13.04
CA PRO A 97 -6.22 -24.97 -13.57
C PRO A 97 -5.66 -23.53 -13.52
N ILE A 98 -6.17 -22.67 -14.40
CA ILE A 98 -5.65 -21.35 -14.85
C ILE A 98 -5.29 -20.32 -13.74
N ASN A 99 -5.49 -20.63 -12.46
CA ASN A 99 -5.14 -19.77 -11.32
C ASN A 99 -4.17 -20.41 -10.31
N SER A 100 -3.50 -21.53 -10.62
CA SER A 100 -2.60 -22.26 -9.70
C SER A 100 -1.12 -22.25 -10.08
N ASP A 101 -0.66 -21.24 -10.83
CA ASP A 101 0.62 -21.25 -11.54
C ASP A 101 1.86 -20.92 -10.69
N GLY A 102 1.75 -20.84 -9.35
CA GLY A 102 2.89 -20.69 -8.44
C GLY A 102 3.77 -19.43 -8.65
N ARG A 103 3.39 -18.51 -9.54
CA ARG A 103 4.18 -17.33 -9.88
C ARG A 103 4.08 -16.25 -8.82
N ILE A 104 5.12 -15.42 -8.74
CA ILE A 104 5.05 -14.19 -7.94
C ILE A 104 4.10 -13.22 -8.64
N GLY A 105 2.90 -13.07 -8.06
CA GLY A 105 1.85 -12.19 -8.56
C GLY A 105 1.97 -10.76 -8.02
N ASN A 106 2.59 -10.59 -6.86
CA ASN A 106 2.71 -9.30 -6.19
C ASN A 106 4.13 -9.11 -5.64
N ILE A 107 4.60 -7.88 -5.66
CA ILE A 107 5.83 -7.43 -5.01
C ILE A 107 5.45 -6.34 -4.03
N LEU A 108 5.96 -6.44 -2.81
CA LEU A 108 5.81 -5.40 -1.79
C LEU A 108 7.20 -4.97 -1.35
N THR A 109 7.55 -3.69 -1.54
CA THR A 109 8.79 -3.12 -0.98
C THR A 109 8.47 -2.12 0.11
N GLY A 110 9.35 -2.04 1.11
CA GLY A 110 9.26 -1.12 2.24
C GLY A 110 10.64 -0.56 2.57
N TYR A 111 11.00 -0.50 3.85
CA TYR A 111 12.29 0.05 4.30
C TYR A 111 13.50 -0.56 3.57
N ILE A 112 14.26 0.30 2.89
CA ILE A 112 15.52 0.00 2.22
C ILE A 112 16.53 1.10 2.58
N GLY A 113 17.53 0.77 3.40
CA GLY A 113 18.55 1.74 3.85
C GLY A 113 19.80 1.81 2.97
N SER A 114 19.88 1.05 1.88
CA SER A 114 21.10 0.89 1.07
C SER A 114 20.84 1.21 -0.40
N GLU A 115 21.67 2.08 -0.98
CA GLU A 115 21.61 2.47 -2.39
C GLU A 115 21.84 1.29 -3.32
N SER A 116 22.84 0.45 -3.03
CA SER A 116 23.15 -0.72 -3.83
C SER A 116 22.00 -1.75 -3.79
N PHE A 117 21.34 -1.86 -2.64
CA PHE A 117 20.18 -2.73 -2.47
C PHE A 117 18.98 -2.21 -3.24
N LEU A 118 18.66 -0.91 -3.15
CA LEU A 118 17.54 -0.31 -3.90
C LEU A 118 17.71 -0.46 -5.41
N LYS A 119 18.93 -0.23 -5.92
CA LYS A 119 19.26 -0.48 -7.33
C LYS A 119 19.06 -1.94 -7.75
N ALA A 120 19.42 -2.89 -6.88
CA ALA A 120 19.17 -4.31 -7.13
C ALA A 120 17.66 -4.64 -7.10
N VAL A 121 16.89 -4.05 -6.17
CA VAL A 121 15.41 -4.19 -6.13
C VAL A 121 14.78 -3.74 -7.45
N VAL A 122 15.21 -2.61 -8.03
CA VAL A 122 14.75 -2.15 -9.35
C VAL A 122 14.95 -3.24 -10.41
N LYS A 123 16.14 -3.87 -10.47
CA LYS A 123 16.42 -4.96 -11.42
C LYS A 123 15.51 -6.18 -11.17
N VAL A 124 15.25 -6.51 -9.91
CA VAL A 124 14.37 -7.63 -9.52
C VAL A 124 12.94 -7.37 -9.97
N VAL A 125 12.40 -6.17 -9.70
CA VAL A 125 11.05 -5.76 -10.13
C VAL A 125 10.94 -5.85 -11.65
N GLN A 126 11.90 -5.31 -12.39
CA GLN A 126 11.92 -5.40 -13.86
C GLN A 126 11.97 -6.85 -14.34
N LYS A 127 12.77 -7.71 -13.71
CA LYS A 127 12.83 -9.15 -14.03
C LYS A 127 11.46 -9.82 -13.81
N LEU A 128 10.84 -9.60 -12.65
CA LEU A 128 9.55 -10.20 -12.31
C LEU A 128 8.43 -9.70 -13.22
N LYS A 129 8.39 -8.42 -13.57
CA LYS A 129 7.44 -7.88 -14.55
C LYS A 129 7.64 -8.42 -15.97
N ARG A 130 8.88 -8.74 -16.37
CA ARG A 130 9.12 -9.46 -17.65
C ARG A 130 8.59 -10.90 -17.60
N LEU A 131 8.76 -11.60 -16.48
CA LEU A 131 8.28 -12.97 -16.29
C LEU A 131 6.76 -13.04 -16.14
N ASN A 132 6.17 -12.02 -15.52
CA ASN A 132 4.75 -11.88 -15.31
C ASN A 132 4.36 -10.40 -15.51
N PRO A 133 3.90 -9.99 -16.70
CA PRO A 133 3.48 -8.60 -16.97
C PRO A 133 2.30 -8.13 -16.11
N LYS A 134 1.54 -9.07 -15.52
CA LYS A 134 0.47 -8.77 -14.56
C LYS A 134 1.00 -8.66 -13.12
N CYS A 135 2.29 -8.87 -12.87
CA CYS A 135 2.88 -8.76 -11.54
C CYS A 135 2.72 -7.33 -11.03
N ARG A 136 2.00 -7.19 -9.93
CA ARG A 136 1.69 -5.91 -9.31
C ARG A 136 2.81 -5.52 -8.35
N TYR A 137 3.33 -4.31 -8.50
CA TYR A 137 4.36 -3.77 -7.64
C TYR A 137 3.80 -2.66 -6.73
N ILE A 138 3.76 -2.95 -5.43
CA ILE A 138 3.38 -2.02 -4.37
C ILE A 138 4.68 -1.53 -3.72
N CYS A 139 4.91 -0.22 -3.79
CA CYS A 139 6.04 0.43 -3.18
C CYS A 139 5.60 1.27 -1.98
N ASP A 140 6.03 0.89 -0.78
CA ASP A 140 6.05 1.78 0.37
C ASP A 140 7.42 2.50 0.40
N PRO A 141 7.50 3.77 -0.01
CA PRO A 141 8.77 4.48 -0.17
C PRO A 141 9.23 5.03 1.18
N VAL A 142 9.58 4.13 2.10
CA VAL A 142 9.97 4.47 3.49
C VAL A 142 11.23 5.34 3.50
N LEU A 143 11.05 6.66 3.50
CA LEU A 143 12.14 7.64 3.47
C LEU A 143 12.30 8.32 4.83
N GLY A 144 11.20 8.50 5.56
CA GLY A 144 11.17 9.33 6.76
C GLY A 144 9.75 9.69 7.18
N ASP A 145 9.65 10.36 8.32
CA ASP A 145 8.39 10.87 8.84
C ASP A 145 8.65 12.11 9.69
N MET A 146 7.62 12.91 9.97
CA MET A 146 7.67 14.06 10.89
C MET A 146 8.84 15.02 10.58
N GLY A 147 9.12 15.24 9.29
CA GLY A 147 10.17 16.16 8.83
C GLY A 147 11.60 15.60 8.86
N ARG A 148 11.78 14.30 9.19
CA ARG A 148 13.10 13.68 9.35
C ARG A 148 13.26 12.46 8.45
N PHE A 149 14.42 12.37 7.78
CA PHE A 149 14.78 11.18 7.02
C PHE A 149 15.26 10.05 7.93
N TYR A 150 14.86 8.82 7.62
CA TYR A 150 15.41 7.59 8.19
C TYR A 150 16.54 7.00 7.35
N VAL A 151 16.59 7.37 6.07
CA VAL A 151 17.52 6.84 5.08
C VAL A 151 18.34 7.96 4.42
N PRO A 152 19.45 7.64 3.73
CA PRO A 152 20.21 8.64 2.98
C PRO A 152 19.34 9.37 1.94
N LYS A 153 19.50 10.70 1.83
CA LYS A 153 18.67 11.54 0.94
C LYS A 153 18.84 11.18 -0.54
N GLU A 154 19.99 10.61 -0.89
CA GLU A 154 20.36 10.17 -2.23
C GLU A 154 19.39 9.08 -2.75
N LEU A 155 18.71 8.36 -1.85
CA LEU A 155 17.70 7.38 -2.25
C LEU A 155 16.48 8.03 -2.92
N VAL A 156 16.15 9.29 -2.58
CA VAL A 156 15.00 10.00 -3.15
C VAL A 156 15.10 10.06 -4.68
N ASP A 157 16.29 10.32 -5.22
CA ASP A 157 16.48 10.42 -6.67
C ASP A 157 16.36 9.06 -7.36
N ILE A 158 16.75 7.97 -6.69
CA ILE A 158 16.55 6.60 -7.18
C ILE A 158 15.06 6.25 -7.17
N TYR A 159 14.34 6.62 -6.11
CA TYR A 159 12.89 6.42 -6.08
C TYR A 159 12.21 7.13 -7.24
N ARG A 160 12.49 8.43 -7.43
CA ARG A 160 11.91 9.24 -8.50
C ARG A 160 12.21 8.69 -9.90
N ARG A 161 13.48 8.41 -10.18
CA ARG A 161 13.93 8.03 -11.53
C ARG A 161 13.66 6.58 -11.87
N ASP A 162 13.87 5.67 -10.91
CA ASP A 162 13.99 4.24 -11.19
C ASP A 162 12.85 3.40 -10.58
N VAL A 163 12.26 3.82 -9.46
CA VAL A 163 11.23 3.05 -8.75
C VAL A 163 9.82 3.46 -9.14
N LEU A 164 9.50 4.76 -9.10
CA LEU A 164 8.15 5.27 -9.40
C LEU A 164 7.63 4.84 -10.78
N PRO A 165 8.45 4.86 -11.87
CA PRO A 165 7.98 4.39 -13.18
C PRO A 165 7.64 2.90 -13.25
N LEU A 166 8.10 2.11 -12.27
CA LEU A 166 7.81 0.68 -12.18
C LEU A 166 6.66 0.38 -11.21
N ALA A 167 6.35 1.29 -10.29
CA ALA A 167 5.37 1.06 -9.24
C ALA A 167 3.95 1.16 -9.80
N ASP A 168 3.17 0.09 -9.60
CA ASP A 168 1.74 0.11 -9.87
C ASP A 168 1.00 0.92 -8.81
N VAL A 169 1.45 0.76 -7.57
CA VAL A 169 0.87 1.36 -6.39
C VAL A 169 1.96 1.91 -5.49
N ILE A 170 1.71 3.08 -4.89
CA ILE A 170 2.55 3.58 -3.81
C ILE A 170 1.74 3.92 -2.56
N THR A 171 2.35 3.74 -1.38
CA THR A 171 1.71 3.99 -0.08
C THR A 171 2.47 4.98 0.83
N PRO A 172 2.95 6.13 0.31
CA PRO A 172 3.74 7.08 1.08
C PRO A 172 2.94 7.73 2.22
N ASN A 173 3.63 8.17 3.26
CA ASN A 173 3.09 9.18 4.18
C ASN A 173 3.19 10.61 3.58
N GLN A 174 2.63 11.61 4.25
CA GLN A 174 2.69 13.00 3.79
C GLN A 174 4.13 13.47 3.51
N PHE A 175 5.05 13.29 4.46
CA PHE A 175 6.45 13.72 4.31
C PHE A 175 7.09 13.10 3.08
N GLU A 176 6.89 11.80 2.87
CA GLU A 176 7.43 11.06 1.73
C GLU A 176 6.88 11.57 0.39
N VAL A 177 5.59 11.87 0.29
CA VAL A 177 5.02 12.48 -0.92
C VAL A 177 5.64 13.85 -1.20
N GLU A 178 5.80 14.69 -0.18
CA GLU A 178 6.42 16.00 -0.32
C GLU A 178 7.88 15.86 -0.80
N GLN A 179 8.61 14.86 -0.30
CA GLN A 179 9.96 14.57 -0.79
C GLN A 179 9.95 14.04 -2.22
N LEU A 180 9.04 13.14 -2.59
CA LEU A 180 9.03 12.55 -3.94
C LEU A 180 8.61 13.57 -5.01
N THR A 181 7.65 14.45 -4.68
CA THR A 181 7.00 15.36 -5.64
C THR A 181 7.50 16.80 -5.58
N GLY A 182 8.09 17.22 -4.46
CA GLY A 182 8.42 18.62 -4.18
C GLY A 182 7.21 19.51 -3.89
N ILE A 183 6.01 18.93 -3.75
CA ILE A 183 4.75 19.65 -3.50
C ILE A 183 4.42 19.54 -2.01
N THR A 184 4.46 20.65 -1.27
CA THR A 184 3.99 20.71 0.12
C THR A 184 2.47 20.53 0.19
N ILE A 185 2.00 19.64 1.06
CA ILE A 185 0.58 19.33 1.23
C ILE A 185 0.02 20.08 2.44
N ARG A 186 -0.89 21.02 2.20
CA ARG A 186 -1.66 21.69 3.25
C ARG A 186 -3.16 21.53 3.06
N THR A 187 -3.58 21.37 1.81
CA THR A 187 -4.97 21.28 1.40
C THR A 187 -5.22 20.02 0.57
N ILE A 188 -6.50 19.66 0.42
CA ILE A 188 -6.92 18.57 -0.47
C ILE A 188 -6.42 18.81 -1.91
N HIS A 189 -6.44 20.06 -2.37
CA HIS A 189 -5.96 20.42 -3.71
C HIS A 189 -4.45 20.17 -3.87
N ASP A 190 -3.65 20.34 -2.82
CA ASP A 190 -2.23 19.99 -2.86
C ASP A 190 -2.02 18.48 -2.99
N ALA A 191 -2.77 17.68 -2.22
CA ALA A 191 -2.75 16.23 -2.33
C ALA A 191 -3.16 15.76 -3.74
N GLN A 192 -4.19 16.39 -4.33
CA GLN A 192 -4.60 16.12 -5.71
C GLN A 192 -3.50 16.45 -6.72
N ARG A 193 -2.81 17.58 -6.57
CA ARG A 193 -1.67 17.95 -7.44
C ARG A 193 -0.52 16.95 -7.31
N ALA A 194 -0.20 16.54 -6.08
CA ALA A 194 0.84 15.55 -5.83
C ALA A 194 0.49 14.19 -6.46
N CYS A 195 -0.75 13.72 -6.31
CA CYS A 195 -1.22 12.50 -6.98
C CYS A 195 -1.17 12.61 -8.50
N ARG A 196 -1.58 13.74 -9.10
CA ARG A 196 -1.47 13.94 -10.55
C ARG A 196 -0.03 13.81 -11.04
N PHE A 197 0.91 14.45 -10.36
CA PHE A 197 2.34 14.30 -10.67
C PHE A 197 2.79 12.84 -10.62
N LEU A 198 2.43 12.10 -9.57
CA LEU A 198 2.79 10.69 -9.42
C LEU A 198 2.16 9.80 -10.51
N HIS A 199 0.92 10.11 -10.89
CA HIS A 199 0.24 9.43 -11.99
C HIS A 199 0.90 9.71 -13.34
N ASP A 200 1.39 10.93 -13.58
CA ASP A 200 2.11 11.30 -14.81
C ASP A 200 3.47 10.58 -14.91
N VAL A 201 4.08 10.22 -13.78
CA VAL A 201 5.30 9.38 -13.72
C VAL A 201 5.00 7.90 -14.03
N GLY A 202 3.75 7.47 -13.92
CA GLY A 202 3.30 6.12 -14.28
C GLY A 202 2.64 5.32 -13.15
N VAL A 203 2.48 5.88 -11.95
CA VAL A 203 1.82 5.19 -10.84
C VAL A 203 0.31 5.18 -11.04
N ASN A 204 -0.34 4.01 -10.98
CA ASN A 204 -1.78 3.92 -11.22
C ASN A 204 -2.63 4.22 -9.98
N LEU A 205 -2.15 3.82 -8.79
CA LEU A 205 -2.87 3.97 -7.53
C LEU A 205 -1.95 4.54 -6.44
N VAL A 206 -2.37 5.65 -5.83
CA VAL A 206 -1.63 6.32 -4.75
C VAL A 206 -2.49 6.27 -3.50
N LEU A 207 -1.94 5.80 -2.39
CA LEU A 207 -2.51 5.93 -1.05
C LEU A 207 -1.57 6.79 -0.20
N ILE A 208 -1.91 8.04 0.01
CA ILE A 208 -1.17 8.92 0.91
C ILE A 208 -1.72 8.73 2.32
N THR A 209 -0.86 8.36 3.26
CA THR A 209 -1.20 8.18 4.67
C THR A 209 -0.76 9.38 5.50
N SER A 210 -1.22 9.45 6.75
CA SER A 210 -0.74 10.43 7.74
C SER A 210 -0.88 11.91 7.32
N ILE A 211 -1.91 12.27 6.53
CA ILE A 211 -2.13 13.66 6.14
C ILE A 211 -2.87 14.43 7.24
N VAL A 212 -2.39 15.64 7.51
CA VAL A 212 -3.09 16.65 8.31
C VAL A 212 -3.40 17.85 7.41
N PHE A 213 -4.69 18.07 7.11
CA PHE A 213 -5.14 19.24 6.36
C PHE A 213 -5.35 20.43 7.31
N SER A 214 -5.02 21.63 6.88
CA SER A 214 -5.29 22.85 7.65
C SER A 214 -6.79 23.19 7.65
N ASP A 215 -7.31 23.64 8.80
CA ASP A 215 -8.74 23.95 9.03
C ASP A 215 -9.33 25.04 8.10
N ASP A 216 -8.50 25.85 7.45
CA ASP A 216 -8.94 27.11 6.82
C ASP A 216 -9.55 27.00 5.41
N VAL A 217 -9.55 25.85 4.73
CA VAL A 217 -10.07 25.79 3.34
C VAL A 217 -10.76 24.46 3.02
N VAL A 218 -12.01 24.34 3.43
CA VAL A 218 -12.98 23.40 2.82
C VAL A 218 -14.02 24.21 2.05
N GLU A 219 -13.57 24.96 1.04
CA GLU A 219 -14.46 25.48 0.00
C GLU A 219 -14.31 24.66 -1.28
N SER A 220 -15.36 23.90 -1.58
CA SER A 220 -15.70 23.33 -2.88
C SER A 220 -14.74 22.28 -3.51
N ALA A 221 -14.73 21.07 -2.94
CA ALA A 221 -14.55 19.88 -3.79
C ALA A 221 -15.92 19.52 -4.39
N GLY A 222 -16.25 20.15 -5.52
CA GLY A 222 -17.44 19.80 -6.31
C GLY A 222 -17.35 18.39 -6.87
N GLU A 223 -18.40 17.60 -6.62
CA GLU A 223 -18.81 16.39 -7.34
C GLU A 223 -17.86 15.18 -7.35
N CYS A 224 -17.92 14.33 -6.32
CA CYS A 224 -18.22 12.87 -6.44
C CYS A 224 -18.26 12.14 -5.07
N LEU A 225 -18.89 12.70 -4.04
CA LEU A 225 -19.14 11.98 -2.78
C LEU A 225 -20.58 11.47 -2.80
N LYS A 226 -20.79 10.21 -3.20
CA LYS A 226 -22.07 9.52 -3.00
C LYS A 226 -22.04 8.85 -1.63
N SER A 227 -22.56 9.53 -0.60
CA SER A 227 -22.98 8.85 0.63
C SER A 227 -24.18 7.96 0.30
N ARG A 228 -24.09 6.66 0.60
CA ARG A 228 -25.24 5.76 0.62
C ARG A 228 -25.80 5.75 2.04
N ASP A 229 -26.44 6.84 2.42
CA ASP A 229 -27.33 6.87 3.58
C ASP A 229 -28.62 7.63 3.21
N PRO A 230 -29.80 6.99 3.16
CA PRO A 230 -31.04 7.62 2.69
C PRO A 230 -31.61 8.72 3.61
N GLY A 231 -30.90 9.11 4.67
CA GLY A 231 -31.41 10.04 5.69
C GLY A 231 -30.60 11.31 5.95
N MET A 232 -29.45 11.53 5.31
CA MET A 232 -28.58 12.67 5.65
C MET A 232 -28.56 13.74 4.54
N THR A 233 -28.98 14.95 4.89
CA THR A 233 -28.95 16.15 4.04
C THR A 233 -27.52 16.45 3.55
N LYS A 234 -27.42 17.16 2.42
CA LYS A 234 -26.18 17.61 1.76
C LYS A 234 -25.39 18.63 2.60
N ASP A 235 -24.98 18.23 3.80
CA ASP A 235 -24.19 19.08 4.69
C ASP A 235 -22.71 18.71 4.59
N ARG A 236 -21.91 19.76 4.43
CA ARG A 236 -20.44 19.82 4.38
C ARG A 236 -19.77 18.63 5.08
N VAL A 237 -18.85 17.95 4.38
CA VAL A 237 -17.86 17.10 5.04
C VAL A 237 -16.88 18.03 5.76
N THR A 238 -17.25 18.49 6.96
CA THR A 238 -16.31 19.11 7.88
C THR A 238 -15.33 18.01 8.33
N PRO A 239 -14.00 18.23 8.24
CA PRO A 239 -13.05 17.29 8.80
C PRO A 239 -13.41 17.06 10.28
N PRO A 240 -13.36 15.82 10.77
CA PRO A 240 -13.48 15.58 12.20
C PRO A 240 -12.42 16.43 12.93
N PRO A 241 -12.72 16.93 14.15
CA PRO A 241 -11.84 17.83 14.89
C PRO A 241 -10.42 17.26 15.01
N ASN A 242 -9.41 18.13 15.22
CA ASN A 242 -7.93 17.97 15.31
C ASN A 242 -7.31 16.63 15.78
N ASP A 243 -8.11 15.67 16.22
CA ASP A 243 -7.81 14.31 16.63
C ASP A 243 -8.02 13.28 15.50
N SER A 244 -7.97 13.68 14.22
CA SER A 244 -8.11 12.74 13.10
C SER A 244 -6.99 12.90 12.06
N ILE A 245 -6.60 11.78 11.47
CA ILE A 245 -5.61 11.70 10.41
C ILE A 245 -6.32 11.26 9.12
N ALA A 246 -5.98 11.90 8.01
CA ALA A 246 -6.55 11.58 6.70
C ALA A 246 -5.68 10.58 5.93
N MET A 247 -6.34 9.65 5.24
CA MET A 247 -5.79 8.87 4.15
C MET A 247 -6.41 9.37 2.83
N PHE A 248 -5.57 9.81 1.89
CA PHE A 248 -6.00 10.30 0.58
C PHE A 248 -5.64 9.27 -0.49
N THR A 249 -6.62 8.74 -1.19
CA THR A 249 -6.41 7.76 -2.27
C THR A 249 -6.77 8.35 -3.63
N SER A 250 -5.92 8.12 -4.63
CA SER A 250 -6.18 8.52 -6.03
C SER A 250 -5.85 7.36 -6.97
N ARG A 251 -6.79 7.01 -7.84
CA ARG A 251 -6.65 5.98 -8.88
C ARG A 251 -6.84 6.60 -10.27
N ARG A 252 -5.83 6.54 -11.13
CA ARG A 252 -5.95 6.97 -12.53
C ARG A 252 -6.64 5.89 -13.36
N LYS A 253 -7.71 6.25 -14.09
CA LYS A 253 -8.45 5.37 -15.01
C LYS A 253 -8.37 5.90 -16.44
N CYS A 254 -8.21 4.99 -17.40
CA CYS A 254 -8.26 5.31 -18.83
C CYS A 254 -9.72 5.49 -19.29
N ARG A 255 -10.00 6.55 -20.08
CA ARG A 255 -11.34 6.89 -20.57
C ARG A 255 -11.59 6.25 -21.94
N LEU A 256 -11.71 4.92 -22.01
CA LEU A 256 -11.90 4.20 -23.30
C LEU A 256 -13.31 4.33 -23.91
N ASN A 257 -14.29 4.88 -23.19
CA ASN A 257 -15.67 5.01 -23.71
C ASN A 257 -15.94 6.38 -24.36
N LYS A 258 -15.33 6.59 -25.55
CA LYS A 258 -15.93 7.36 -26.66
C LYS A 258 -15.21 7.20 -28.01
N MET A 259 -14.48 6.10 -28.23
CA MET A 259 -13.77 5.89 -29.51
C MET A 259 -14.31 4.74 -30.37
N SER A 260 -15.46 4.15 -30.01
CA SER A 260 -15.99 2.99 -30.76
C SER A 260 -17.38 3.13 -31.38
N GLN A 261 -18.10 4.26 -31.25
CA GLN A 261 -19.37 4.45 -31.97
C GLN A 261 -19.63 5.91 -32.39
N ILE A 262 -19.59 6.14 -33.73
CA ILE A 262 -20.29 7.18 -34.50
C ILE A 262 -19.63 8.58 -34.56
N ILE A 263 -18.98 8.91 -35.70
CA ILE A 263 -19.19 10.08 -36.60
C ILE A 263 -17.91 10.32 -37.45
N PRO A 264 -17.93 10.22 -38.79
CA PRO A 264 -16.77 10.46 -39.66
C PRO A 264 -16.30 11.92 -39.81
N ASN A 265 -16.87 12.89 -39.08
CA ASN A 265 -16.68 14.33 -39.32
C ASN A 265 -16.89 15.17 -38.04
N VAL A 266 -16.12 14.92 -36.98
CA VAL A 266 -15.90 15.93 -35.93
C VAL A 266 -14.43 16.27 -35.94
N GLN A 267 -14.12 17.55 -36.17
CA GLN A 267 -12.76 18.06 -35.98
C GLN A 267 -12.44 17.96 -34.49
N ASP A 268 -11.50 17.07 -34.19
CA ASP A 268 -10.88 16.93 -32.89
C ASP A 268 -10.09 18.19 -32.57
N ASP A 269 -10.56 18.96 -31.61
CA ASP A 269 -9.90 20.11 -31.01
C ASP A 269 -8.88 19.68 -29.93
N GLY A 270 -8.21 18.54 -30.11
CA GLY A 270 -6.81 18.30 -29.74
C GLY A 270 -6.42 18.41 -28.26
N ASN A 271 -7.37 18.54 -27.33
CA ASN A 271 -7.06 18.65 -25.90
C ASN A 271 -8.23 18.24 -25.00
N THR A 272 -8.47 16.94 -24.87
CA THR A 272 -9.28 16.36 -23.77
C THR A 272 -8.52 15.21 -23.14
N ASP A 273 -8.10 15.37 -21.89
CA ASP A 273 -7.33 14.37 -21.14
C ASP A 273 -7.96 12.97 -21.23
N ALA A 274 -7.19 12.01 -21.74
CA ALA A 274 -7.59 10.62 -21.95
C ALA A 274 -7.81 9.83 -20.64
N PHE A 275 -7.61 10.49 -19.49
CA PHE A 275 -7.62 9.87 -18.17
C PHE A 275 -8.51 10.65 -17.19
N ILE A 276 -9.10 9.94 -16.23
CA ILE A 276 -9.81 10.51 -15.09
C ILE A 276 -9.23 9.95 -13.80
N ASP A 277 -9.08 10.79 -12.78
CA ASP A 277 -8.61 10.37 -11.46
C ASP A 277 -9.81 10.17 -10.53
N GLU A 278 -10.01 8.94 -10.06
CA GLU A 278 -10.99 8.60 -9.03
C GLU A 278 -10.35 8.76 -7.65
N GLN A 279 -10.97 9.55 -6.77
CA GLN A 279 -10.35 9.97 -5.52
C GLN A 279 -11.25 9.73 -4.30
N TYR A 280 -10.64 9.36 -3.19
CA TYR A 280 -11.31 9.09 -1.91
C TYR A 280 -10.51 9.69 -0.76
N ILE A 281 -11.22 10.16 0.26
CA ILE A 281 -10.64 10.60 1.53
C ILE A 281 -11.30 9.82 2.65
N VAL A 282 -10.47 9.20 3.49
CA VAL A 282 -10.89 8.50 4.69
C VAL A 282 -10.26 9.19 5.88
N TYR A 283 -11.06 9.50 6.89
CA TYR A 283 -10.56 9.99 8.17
C TYR A 283 -10.57 8.86 9.20
N THR A 284 -9.45 8.69 9.89
CA THR A 284 -9.32 7.76 11.00
C THR A 284 -8.99 8.53 12.28
N PRO A 285 -9.53 8.14 13.44
CA PRO A 285 -9.15 8.75 14.71
C PRO A 285 -7.64 8.63 14.94
N ARG A 286 -7.04 9.70 15.46
CA ARG A 286 -5.63 9.76 15.83
C ARG A 286 -5.44 9.11 17.20
N LEU A 287 -4.48 8.20 17.30
CA LEU A 287 -4.02 7.69 18.59
C LEU A 287 -2.94 8.62 19.16
N ALA A 288 -2.99 8.81 20.49
CA ALA A 288 -1.89 9.43 21.21
C ALA A 288 -0.71 8.43 21.28
N GLY A 289 0.50 8.93 21.06
CA GLY A 289 1.72 8.12 21.02
C GLY A 289 2.23 7.85 19.60
N GLN A 290 3.48 7.41 19.50
CA GLN A 290 4.11 7.04 18.24
C GLN A 290 4.20 5.51 18.14
N PHE A 291 3.59 4.97 17.09
CA PHE A 291 3.57 3.54 16.81
C PHE A 291 4.38 3.26 15.55
N THR A 292 5.46 2.49 15.67
CA THR A 292 6.25 2.09 14.52
C THR A 292 5.58 0.94 13.75
N GLY A 293 5.79 0.89 12.44
CA GLY A 293 5.30 -0.20 11.59
C GLY A 293 3.84 -0.10 11.17
N THR A 294 3.16 0.99 11.54
CA THR A 294 1.79 1.29 11.09
C THR A 294 1.68 1.46 9.57
N GLY A 295 2.70 2.06 8.94
CA GLY A 295 2.84 2.14 7.48
C GLY A 295 3.00 0.77 6.83
N ASP A 296 3.86 -0.09 7.39
CA ASP A 296 4.09 -1.46 6.88
C ASP A 296 2.80 -2.29 6.89
N VAL A 297 2.01 -2.21 7.98
CA VAL A 297 0.70 -2.86 8.08
C VAL A 297 -0.30 -2.24 7.10
N CYS A 298 -0.27 -0.91 6.91
CA CYS A 298 -1.11 -0.21 5.94
C CYS A 298 -0.87 -0.76 4.53
N ALA A 299 0.41 -0.81 4.11
CA ALA A 299 0.81 -1.25 2.79
C ALA A 299 0.44 -2.73 2.55
N ALA A 300 0.65 -3.58 3.56
CA ALA A 300 0.27 -5.00 3.53
C ALA A 300 -1.25 -5.21 3.38
N LEU A 301 -2.04 -4.54 4.23
CA LEU A 301 -3.51 -4.62 4.17
C LEU A 301 -4.03 -4.03 2.85
N PHE A 302 -3.49 -2.89 2.42
CA PHE A 302 -3.90 -2.27 1.17
C PHE A 302 -3.59 -3.16 -0.03
N LEU A 303 -2.41 -3.77 -0.10
CA LEU A 303 -2.07 -4.78 -1.11
C LEU A 303 -3.12 -5.89 -1.13
N GLY A 304 -3.38 -6.51 0.02
CA GLY A 304 -4.26 -7.66 0.09
C GLY A 304 -5.71 -7.32 -0.27
N LEU A 305 -6.24 -6.22 0.27
CA LEU A 305 -7.61 -5.76 0.06
C LEU A 305 -7.88 -5.26 -1.36
N THR A 306 -6.86 -4.81 -2.09
CA THR A 306 -7.01 -4.31 -3.47
C THR A 306 -6.53 -5.31 -4.52
N SER A 307 -6.04 -6.49 -4.11
CA SER A 307 -5.45 -7.47 -5.03
C SER A 307 -6.43 -8.02 -6.06
N ASP A 308 -7.69 -8.25 -5.69
CA ASP A 308 -8.75 -8.71 -6.61
C ASP A 308 -9.19 -7.59 -7.55
N SER A 309 -9.41 -6.40 -7.00
CA SER A 309 -9.89 -5.20 -7.71
C SER A 309 -8.90 -4.60 -8.69
N TYR A 310 -7.60 -4.88 -8.55
CA TYR A 310 -6.57 -4.29 -9.41
C TYR A 310 -6.53 -4.95 -10.80
N HIS A 311 -6.77 -6.25 -10.90
CA HIS A 311 -6.70 -6.97 -12.17
C HIS A 311 -7.90 -6.70 -13.08
N ASP A 312 -9.04 -6.31 -12.50
CA ASP A 312 -10.27 -5.99 -13.22
C ASP A 312 -10.37 -4.50 -13.60
N ALA A 313 -9.42 -3.66 -13.18
CA ALA A 313 -9.46 -2.20 -13.35
C ALA A 313 -9.41 -1.68 -14.82
N ASN A 314 -9.27 -2.56 -15.81
CA ASN A 314 -9.44 -2.22 -17.23
C ASN A 314 -10.92 -2.18 -17.67
N THR A 315 -11.88 -2.51 -16.79
CA THR A 315 -13.32 -2.33 -17.04
C THR A 315 -13.88 -1.23 -16.14
N LEU A 316 -14.66 -0.32 -16.71
CA LEU A 316 -15.16 0.90 -16.04
C LEU A 316 -16.14 0.65 -14.87
N GLU A 317 -16.56 -0.61 -14.62
CA GLU A 317 -17.61 -0.95 -13.66
C GLU A 317 -17.12 -1.07 -12.20
N ASP A 318 -15.81 -1.01 -11.95
CA ASP A 318 -15.22 -1.46 -10.68
C ASP A 318 -14.87 -0.33 -9.68
N SER A 319 -15.60 0.79 -9.69
CA SER A 319 -15.48 1.84 -8.66
C SER A 319 -15.92 1.36 -7.28
N THR A 320 -16.86 0.41 -7.24
CA THR A 320 -17.38 -0.17 -5.99
C THR A 320 -16.36 -1.01 -5.24
N SER A 321 -15.38 -1.59 -5.94
CA SER A 321 -14.41 -2.49 -5.32
C SER A 321 -13.33 -1.73 -4.54
N LEU A 322 -12.75 -0.66 -5.12
CA LEU A 322 -11.76 0.17 -4.43
C LEU A 322 -12.35 0.87 -3.21
N ALA A 323 -13.54 1.47 -3.33
CA ALA A 323 -14.23 2.09 -2.20
C ALA A 323 -14.47 1.08 -1.06
N CYS A 324 -14.93 -0.13 -1.38
CA CYS A 324 -15.12 -1.20 -0.39
C CYS A 324 -13.79 -1.64 0.27
N SER A 325 -12.70 -1.72 -0.50
CA SER A 325 -11.37 -2.01 0.05
C SER A 325 -10.88 -0.92 1.00
N LEU A 326 -11.13 0.35 0.68
CA LEU A 326 -10.82 1.48 1.55
C LEU A 326 -11.68 1.50 2.82
N GLU A 327 -12.97 1.18 2.73
CA GLU A 327 -13.84 1.03 3.90
C GLU A 327 -13.36 -0.09 4.84
N LYS A 328 -12.96 -1.24 4.29
CA LYS A 328 -12.37 -2.34 5.08
C LYS A 328 -11.06 -1.92 5.75
N LEU A 329 -10.20 -1.20 5.03
CA LEU A 329 -8.97 -0.65 5.58
C LEU A 329 -9.27 0.31 6.73
N ALA A 330 -10.14 1.31 6.49
CA ALA A 330 -10.58 2.29 7.48
C ALA A 330 -11.14 1.62 8.74
N GLY A 331 -12.06 0.68 8.57
CA GLY A 331 -12.67 -0.06 9.68
C GLY A 331 -11.66 -0.87 10.49
N THR A 332 -10.63 -1.43 9.83
CA THR A 332 -9.53 -2.12 10.52
C THR A 332 -8.74 -1.16 11.41
N TYR A 333 -8.44 0.05 10.93
CA TYR A 333 -7.76 1.08 11.73
C TYR A 333 -8.63 1.58 12.88
N VAL A 334 -9.92 1.85 12.65
CA VAL A 334 -10.84 2.27 13.70
C VAL A 334 -10.93 1.21 14.81
N LEU A 335 -10.94 -0.08 14.48
CA LEU A 335 -10.92 -1.15 15.47
C LEU A 335 -9.63 -1.18 16.29
N PHE A 336 -8.47 -0.94 15.67
CA PHE A 336 -7.22 -0.81 16.40
C PHE A 336 -7.25 0.35 17.40
N VAL A 337 -7.76 1.52 16.96
CA VAL A 337 -7.88 2.71 17.81
C VAL A 337 -8.85 2.49 18.97
N ALA A 338 -10.01 1.90 18.70
CA ALA A 338 -11.02 1.60 19.71
C ALA A 338 -10.52 0.61 20.76
N HIS A 339 -9.70 -0.38 20.36
CA HIS A 339 -9.10 -1.32 21.29
C HIS A 339 -8.11 -0.62 22.23
N GLU A 340 -7.16 0.15 21.70
CA GLU A 340 -6.13 0.85 22.50
C GLU A 340 -6.72 1.84 23.50
N THR A 341 -7.75 2.60 23.10
CA THR A 341 -8.43 3.56 23.99
C THR A 341 -9.22 2.88 25.11
N SER A 342 -9.73 1.66 24.87
CA SER A 342 -10.46 0.87 25.87
C SER A 342 -9.56 0.15 26.90
N THR A 343 -8.27 -0.04 26.60
CA THR A 343 -7.34 -0.83 27.42
C THR A 343 -6.70 -0.08 28.60
N ASN A 344 -7.13 1.15 28.92
CA ASN A 344 -6.82 1.79 30.21
C ASN A 344 -7.45 1.08 31.43
N CYS A 345 -8.28 0.05 31.20
CA CYS A 345 -8.68 -0.93 32.20
C CYS A 345 -7.98 -2.27 31.91
N LEU A 346 -7.04 -2.65 32.79
CA LEU A 346 -6.57 -4.01 33.08
C LEU A 346 -7.02 -5.13 32.10
N THR A 347 -6.13 -5.51 31.17
CA THR A 347 -5.98 -6.87 30.59
C THR A 347 -7.09 -7.41 29.66
N ARG A 348 -6.64 -7.91 28.49
CA ARG A 348 -7.27 -8.84 27.50
C ARG A 348 -8.04 -8.17 26.36
N CYS A 349 -7.50 -8.22 25.13
CA CYS A 349 -7.58 -9.33 24.16
C CYS A 349 -9.00 -9.58 23.62
N VAL A 350 -9.45 -8.78 22.65
CA VAL A 350 -10.29 -9.24 21.52
C VAL A 350 -10.02 -8.37 20.28
N CYS A 351 -8.94 -8.64 19.56
CA CYS A 351 -9.05 -8.53 18.10
C CYS A 351 -9.83 -9.77 17.65
N SER A 352 -10.57 -9.71 16.53
CA SER A 352 -10.99 -10.94 15.83
C SER A 352 -9.83 -11.94 15.90
N SER A 353 -10.08 -13.16 16.37
CA SER A 353 -9.17 -14.13 17.02
C SER A 353 -7.87 -14.55 16.29
N LYS A 354 -7.35 -13.71 15.40
CA LYS A 354 -6.29 -13.97 14.45
C LYS A 354 -5.26 -12.83 14.33
N LEU A 355 -5.54 -11.57 14.70
CA LEU A 355 -4.56 -10.45 14.62
C LEU A 355 -4.23 -9.93 16.02
N GLN A 356 -3.05 -10.24 16.56
CA GLN A 356 -2.55 -9.61 17.79
C GLN A 356 -1.16 -9.03 17.51
N PHE A 357 -1.07 -7.69 17.49
CA PHE A 357 0.20 -6.97 17.49
C PHE A 357 0.37 -6.29 18.83
N ARG A 358 1.56 -6.36 19.42
CA ARG A 358 1.96 -5.50 20.54
C ARG A 358 2.93 -4.47 20.01
N TYR A 359 2.47 -3.24 19.81
CA TYR A 359 3.37 -2.17 19.40
C TYR A 359 4.10 -1.61 20.63
N ASP A 360 5.37 -1.27 20.44
CA ASP A 360 6.13 -0.51 21.44
C ASP A 360 5.77 0.97 21.25
N ALA A 361 5.11 1.57 22.22
CA ALA A 361 4.92 3.02 22.26
C ALA A 361 6.25 3.65 22.71
N CYS A 362 6.83 4.53 21.89
CA CYS A 362 7.95 5.34 22.32
C CYS A 362 7.41 6.55 23.09
N ASP A 363 7.84 6.72 24.34
CA ASP A 363 7.61 7.96 25.09
C ASP A 363 8.40 9.09 24.42
N SER A 364 7.70 10.19 24.12
CA SER A 364 8.20 11.39 23.42
C SER A 364 9.20 12.19 24.24
#